data_AF-A0A9E6ETF9-F1
#
_entry.id   AF-A0A9E6ETF9-F1
#
_cell.length_a   1.000
_cell.length_b   1.000
_cell.length_c   1.000
_cell.angle_alpha   90.00
_cell.angle_beta   90.00
_cell.angle_gamma   90.00
#
_symmetry.space_group_name_H-M   'P 1'
#
loop_
_entity.id
_entity.type
_entity.pdbx_description
1 polymer ?
#
loop_
_entity_poly.entity_id
_entity_poly.type
_entity_poly.pdbx_seq_one_letter_code
_entity_poly.pdbx_strand_id
1 'polypeptide(L)' 'NPLIDFAEKNVLFIIGPEGGFTSEEVSAAKSCGVLESSLGHTILRAETAGVFAVAMVRARLLESPYSEQWL' A
#
# COMPACT_ATOMS: atom_id res chain seq x y z
N ASN A 1 2.01 -15.56 -5.77
CA ASN A 1 1.66 -14.20 -5.33
C ASN A 1 0.40 -14.30 -4.49
N PRO A 2 0.44 -14.37 -3.14
CA PRO A 2 -0.79 -14.45 -2.39
C PRO A 2 -1.50 -13.11 -2.58
N LEU A 3 -2.70 -13.14 -3.16
CA LEU A 3 -3.56 -11.98 -3.27
C LEU A 3 -3.82 -11.51 -1.84
N ILE A 4 -3.22 -10.39 -1.44
CA ILE A 4 -3.53 -9.76 -0.16
C ILE A 4 -5.00 -9.34 -0.26
N ASP A 5 -5.84 -10.01 0.52
CA ASP A 5 -7.23 -9.60 0.69
C ASP A 5 -7.29 -8.46 1.70
N PHE A 6 -7.74 -7.32 1.20
CA PHE A 6 -7.92 -6.08 1.96
C PHE A 6 -9.32 -5.96 2.57
N ALA A 7 -10.27 -6.85 2.23
CA ALA A 7 -11.60 -6.83 2.81
C ALA A 7 -11.54 -6.99 4.34
N GLU A 8 -12.33 -6.17 5.04
CA GLU A 8 -12.46 -6.16 6.51
C GLU A 8 -11.15 -5.92 7.30
N LYS A 9 -10.11 -5.36 6.64
CA LYS A 9 -8.82 -5.06 7.29
C LYS A 9 -8.49 -3.58 7.26
N ASN A 10 -7.88 -3.12 8.35
CA ASN A 10 -7.22 -1.83 8.38
C ASN A 10 -5.87 -1.94 7.66
N VAL A 11 -5.62 -1.04 6.70
CA VAL A 11 -4.38 -1.01 5.93
C VAL A 11 -3.69 0.33 6.15
N LEU A 12 -2.40 0.28 6.51
CA LEU A 12 -1.55 1.46 6.64
C LEU A 12 -0.48 1.41 5.55
N PHE A 13 -0.40 2.48 4.76
CA PHE A 13 0.74 2.74 3.87
C PHE A 13 1.60 3.84 4.48
N ILE A 14 2.91 3.61 4.50
CA ILE A 14 3.90 4.58 4.97
C ILE A 14 4.68 5.04 3.74
N ILE A 15 4.49 6.31 3.34
CA ILE A 15 5.11 6.90 2.16
C ILE A 15 6.21 7.85 2.60
N GLY A 16 7.41 7.65 2.07
CA GLY A 16 8.58 8.45 2.42
C GLY A 16 8.55 9.84 1.77
N PRO A 17 9.38 10.77 2.25
CA PRO A 17 9.60 12.07 1.61
C PRO A 17 10.34 11.90 0.27
N GLU A 18 10.63 13.00 -0.44
CA GLU A 18 11.33 12.99 -1.73
C GLU A 18 12.69 12.28 -1.70
N GLY A 19 13.37 12.30 -0.55
CA GLY A 19 14.64 11.59 -0.33
C GLY A 19 14.50 10.10 -0.02
N GLY A 20 13.26 9.59 0.09
CA GLY A 20 12.97 8.23 0.54
C GLY A 20 13.21 8.02 2.03
N PHE A 21 13.14 6.76 2.46
CA PHE A 21 13.49 6.33 3.81
C PHE A 21 14.97 6.01 3.91
N THR A 22 15.56 6.26 5.08
CA THR A 22 16.89 5.76 5.43
C THR A 22 16.86 4.25 5.67
N SER A 23 18.03 3.61 5.58
CA SER A 23 18.21 2.18 5.88
C SER A 23 17.73 1.84 7.29
N GLU A 24 17.96 2.74 8.24
CA GLU A 24 17.62 2.61 9.65
C GLU A 24 16.09 2.66 9.84
N GLU A 25 15.41 3.60 9.20
CA GLU A 25 13.93 3.70 9.23
C GLU A 25 13.27 2.46 8.62
N VAL A 26 13.79 1.97 7.48
CA VAL A 26 13.28 0.74 6.85
C VAL A 26 13.47 -0.47 7.78
N SER A 27 14.63 -0.59 8.41
CA SER A 27 14.90 -1.67 9.37
C SER A 27 13.97 -1.62 10.59
N ALA A 28 13.74 -0.42 11.14
CA ALA A 28 12.81 -0.21 12.24
C ALA A 28 11.36 -0.51 11.85
N ALA A 29 10.92 -0.13 10.65
CA ALA A 29 9.59 -0.45 10.17
C ALA A 29 9.41 -1.97 10.01
N LYS A 30 10.40 -2.66 9.43
CA LYS A 30 10.39 -4.12 9.26
C LYS A 30 10.35 -4.86 10.60
N SER A 31 11.07 -4.39 11.62
CA SER A 31 11.02 -5.01 12.96
C SER A 31 9.66 -4.85 13.65
N CYS A 32 8.88 -3.83 13.27
CA CYS A 32 7.49 -3.64 13.66
C CYS A 32 6.47 -4.42 12.79
N GLY A 33 6.94 -5.24 11.84
CA GLY A 33 6.08 -6.05 10.96
C GLY A 33 5.59 -5.34 9.70
N VAL A 34 6.13 -4.16 9.37
CA VAL A 34 5.82 -3.48 8.09
C VAL A 34 6.47 -4.26 6.94
N LEU A 35 5.70 -4.46 5.87
CA LEU A 35 6.15 -5.10 4.64
C LEU A 35 6.60 -4.05 3.63
N GLU A 36 7.73 -4.30 2.99
CA GLU A 36 8.21 -3.49 1.86
C GLU A 36 7.52 -3.94 0.56
N SER A 37 7.03 -2.99 -0.23
CA SER A 37 6.38 -3.26 -1.51
C SER A 37 6.70 -2.17 -2.52
N SER A 38 6.81 -2.55 -3.79
CA SER A 38 6.89 -1.61 -4.91
C SER A 38 5.49 -1.18 -5.38
N LEU A 39 5.36 0.06 -5.87
CA LEU A 39 4.17 0.57 -6.56
C LEU A 39 4.29 0.48 -8.09
N GLY A 40 5.35 -0.13 -8.61
CA GLY A 40 5.60 -0.30 -10.05
C GLY A 40 7.03 0.05 -10.45
N HIS A 41 7.24 0.24 -11.75
CA HIS A 41 8.57 0.53 -12.32
C HIS A 41 8.92 2.02 -12.37
N THR A 42 7.95 2.91 -12.15
CA THR A 42 8.15 4.36 -12.20
C THR A 42 8.40 4.93 -10.82
N ILE A 43 9.28 5.94 -10.74
CA ILE A 43 9.47 6.71 -9.51
C ILE A 43 8.32 7.70 -9.38
N LEU A 44 7.49 7.51 -8.36
CA LEU A 44 6.39 8.41 -8.03
C LEU A 44 6.87 9.49 -7.04
N ARG A 45 6.35 10.70 -7.20
CA ARG A 45 6.45 11.74 -6.16
C ARG A 45 5.64 11.31 -4.94
N ALA A 46 6.00 11.80 -3.74
CA ALA A 46 5.39 11.36 -2.49
C ALA A 46 3.86 11.54 -2.49
N GLU A 47 3.36 12.67 -2.98
CA GLU A 47 1.95 12.97 -3.12
C GLU A 47 1.24 11.99 -4.07
N THR A 48 1.88 11.65 -5.20
CA THR A 48 1.33 10.73 -6.19
C THR A 48 1.33 9.29 -5.68
N ALA A 49 2.37 8.88 -4.97
CA ALA A 49 2.48 7.56 -4.37
C ALA A 49 1.35 7.30 -3.36
N GLY A 50 1.02 8.30 -2.53
CA GLY A 50 -0.09 8.22 -1.58
C GLY A 50 -1.44 8.03 -2.27
N VAL A 51 -1.76 8.86 -3.28
CA VAL A 51 -3.02 8.74 -4.03
C VAL A 51 -3.09 7.41 -4.78
N PHE A 52 -1.99 6.97 -5.39
CA PHE A 52 -1.92 5.71 -6.11
C PHE A 52 -2.18 4.50 -5.19
N ALA A 53 -1.57 4.47 -4.00
CA ALA A 53 -1.77 3.38 -3.05
C ALA A 53 -3.25 3.21 -2.65
N VAL A 54 -3.95 4.31 -2.37
CA VAL A 54 -5.38 4.29 -2.04
C VAL A 54 -6.22 3.84 -3.24
N ALA A 55 -5.92 4.35 -4.44
CA ALA A 55 -6.62 3.96 -5.66
C ALA A 55 -6.45 2.46 -5.97
N MET A 56 -5.25 1.91 -5.77
CA MET A 56 -4.95 0.49 -5.94
C MET A 56 -5.78 -0.39 -4.99
N VAL A 57 -5.86 -0.03 -3.70
CA VAL A 57 -6.70 -0.76 -2.74
C VAL A 57 -8.17 -0.70 -3.16
N ARG A 58 -8.67 0.49 -3.54
CA ARG A 58 -10.05 0.67 -4.00
C ARG A 58 -10.36 -0.21 -5.21
N ALA A 59 -9.48 -0.22 -6.22
CA ALA A 59 -9.64 -1.06 -7.41
C ALA A 59 -9.73 -2.54 -7.03
N ARG A 60 -8.82 -3.00 -6.16
CA ARG A 60 -8.82 -4.40 -5.72
C ARG A 60 -10.07 -4.80 -4.93
N LEU A 61 -10.59 -3.90 -4.10
CA LEU A 61 -11.83 -4.13 -3.35
C LEU A 61 -13.07 -4.21 -4.26
N LEU A 62 -13.10 -3.43 -5.35
CA LEU A 62 -14.19 -3.49 -6.34
C LEU A 62 -14.21 -4.82 -7.10
N GLU A 63 -13.04 -5.41 -7.36
CA GLU A 63 -12.90 -6.75 -7.94
C GLU A 63 -13.17 -7.89 -6.96
N SER A 64 -13.34 -7.59 -5.67
CA SER A 64 -13.60 -8.61 -4.66
C SER A 64 -15.05 -9.11 -4.78
N PRO A 65 -15.31 -10.43 -4.71
CA PRO A 65 -16.67 -10.98 -4.76
C PRO A 65 -17.59 -10.51 -3.62
N TYR A 66 -17.03 -9.87 -2.58
CA TYR A 66 -17.79 -9.22 -1.51
C TYR A 66 -18.34 -7.83 -1.87
N SER A 67 -18.00 -7.28 -3.05
CA SER A 67 -18.48 -5.97 -3.49
C SER A 67 -19.99 -5.93 -3.78
N GLU A 68 -20.61 -7.09 -4.04
CA GLU A 68 -22.06 -7.21 -4.27
C GLU A 68 -22.90 -7.08 -2.98
N GLN A 69 -22.29 -7.10 -1.79
CA GLN A 69 -23.02 -6.91 -0.52
C GLN A 69 -23.32 -5.44 -0.18
N TRP A 70 -22.85 -4.50 -1.00
CA TRP A 70 -23.02 -3.06 -0.80
C TRP A 70 -24.07 -2.41 -1.73
N LEU A 71 -24.82 -3.23 -2.49
CA LEU A 71 -26.01 -2.86 -3.27
C LEU A 71 -27.25 -3.53 -2.69
#